data_AF-A0A086MTN7-F1
#
_entry.id   AF-A0A086MTN7-F1
#
_cell.length_a   1.000
_cell.length_b   1.000
_cell.length_c   1.000
_cell.angle_alpha   90.00
_cell.angle_beta   90.00
_cell.angle_gamma   90.00
#
_symmetry.space_group_name_H-M   'P 1'
#
loop_
_entity.id
_entity.type
_entity.pdbx_description
1 polymer ?
#
loop_
_entity_poly.entity_id
_entity_poly.type
_entity_poly.pdbx_seq_one_letter_code
_entity_poly.pdbx_strand_id
1 'polypeptide(L)'
;MIRIVTAGRMARLEQEAEQARDRARDVQAQADATWGNHVRELYAVTDRAERAEATTSEVGVLLAGAVAELSAAQQELLLKDIEIRRLREVLESGALVERTLTVLMHYGEPHTVYATREDALADTATHGVPAGTAWVPAGERPASASTWCVAAFIYDADCKGYRRALMPSPEPVGGAA
;
A
#
# COMPACT_ATOMS: atom_id res chain seq x y z
N MET A 1 100.05 -45.97 23.40
CA MET A 1 98.71 -46.55 23.13
C MET A 1 97.57 -45.69 23.68
N ILE A 2 97.60 -45.29 24.97
CA ILE A 2 96.54 -44.48 25.61
C ILE A 2 96.24 -43.14 24.90
N ARG A 3 97.26 -42.41 24.41
CA ARG A 3 97.11 -41.12 23.71
C ARG A 3 96.42 -41.20 22.34
N ILE A 4 96.57 -42.31 21.62
CA ILE A 4 95.97 -42.48 20.27
C ILE A 4 94.48 -42.81 20.41
N VAL A 5 94.10 -43.62 21.41
CA VAL A 5 92.70 -43.95 21.71
C VAL A 5 91.91 -42.71 22.17
N THR A 6 92.55 -41.79 22.88
CA THR A 6 91.91 -40.51 23.30
C THR A 6 91.73 -39.54 22.13
N ALA A 7 92.72 -39.41 21.25
CA ALA A 7 92.61 -38.53 20.07
C ALA A 7 91.53 -39.01 19.08
N GLY A 8 91.47 -40.31 18.79
CA GLY A 8 90.43 -40.86 17.90
C GLY A 8 89.01 -40.72 18.46
N ARG A 9 88.85 -40.83 19.79
CA ARG A 9 87.56 -40.63 20.47
C ARG A 9 87.12 -39.16 20.46
N MET A 10 88.04 -38.22 20.64
CA MET A 10 87.76 -36.77 20.53
C MET A 10 87.32 -36.39 19.12
N ALA A 11 88.05 -36.83 18.09
CA ALA A 11 87.70 -36.55 16.69
C ALA A 11 86.31 -37.09 16.32
N ARG A 12 85.94 -38.27 16.83
CA ARG A 12 84.61 -38.85 16.61
C ARG A 12 83.50 -38.04 17.31
N LEU A 13 83.73 -37.58 18.54
CA LEU A 13 82.75 -36.73 19.25
C LEU A 13 82.58 -35.38 18.57
N GLU A 14 83.66 -34.79 18.04
CA GLU A 14 83.60 -33.55 17.25
C GLU A 14 82.77 -33.76 15.98
N GLN A 15 82.99 -34.86 15.27
CA GLN A 15 82.22 -35.20 14.07
C GLN A 15 80.73 -35.46 14.39
N GLU A 16 80.43 -36.17 15.48
CA GLU A 16 79.06 -36.40 15.94
C GLU A 16 78.37 -35.09 16.35
N ALA A 17 79.09 -34.17 17.00
CA ALA A 17 78.60 -32.85 17.36
C ALA A 17 78.33 -31.97 16.12
N GLU A 18 79.23 -31.99 15.13
CA GLU A 18 79.03 -31.30 13.84
C GLU A 18 77.74 -31.80 13.15
N GLN A 19 77.60 -33.12 13.02
CA GLN A 19 76.41 -33.74 12.43
C GLN A 19 75.13 -33.47 13.24
N ALA A 20 75.22 -33.35 14.56
CA ALA A 20 74.06 -32.99 15.39
C ALA A 20 73.65 -31.52 15.16
N ARG A 21 74.62 -30.61 15.01
CA ARG A 21 74.34 -29.20 14.71
C ARG A 21 73.71 -29.03 13.33
N ASP A 22 74.23 -29.73 12.32
CA ASP A 22 73.68 -29.64 10.97
C ASP A 22 72.25 -30.20 10.91
N ARG A 23 72.00 -31.35 11.55
CA ARG A 23 70.64 -31.88 11.70
C ARG A 23 69.71 -30.91 12.43
N ALA A 24 70.18 -30.24 13.48
CA ALA A 24 69.37 -29.26 14.20
C ALA A 24 69.03 -28.05 13.31
N ARG A 25 69.96 -27.58 12.47
CA ARG A 25 69.71 -26.50 11.51
C ARG A 25 68.71 -26.92 10.44
N ASP A 26 68.83 -28.13 9.91
CA ASP A 26 67.91 -28.64 8.89
C ASP A 26 66.49 -28.79 9.45
N VAL A 27 66.35 -29.34 10.66
CA VAL A 27 65.06 -29.45 11.34
C VAL A 27 64.46 -28.07 11.62
N GLN A 28 65.27 -27.10 12.06
CA GLN A 28 64.81 -25.74 12.30
C GLN A 28 64.34 -25.08 10.99
N ALA A 29 65.11 -25.19 9.91
CA ALA A 29 64.74 -24.63 8.61
C ALA A 29 63.43 -25.25 8.08
N GLN A 30 63.26 -26.57 8.24
CA GLN A 30 62.03 -27.26 7.86
C GLN A 30 60.83 -26.83 8.71
N ALA A 31 61.03 -26.64 10.01
CA ALA A 31 60.01 -26.15 10.94
C ALA A 31 59.58 -24.73 10.57
N ASP A 32 60.53 -23.83 10.34
CA ASP A 32 60.28 -22.43 9.96
C ASP A 32 59.55 -22.35 8.61
N ALA A 33 59.92 -23.18 7.63
CA ALA A 33 59.24 -23.26 6.34
C ALA A 33 57.80 -23.76 6.48
N THR A 34 57.58 -24.80 7.30
CA THR A 34 56.24 -25.35 7.56
C THR A 34 55.37 -24.34 8.30
N TRP A 35 55.93 -23.66 9.31
CA TRP A 35 55.27 -22.59 10.03
C TRP A 35 54.90 -21.43 9.10
N GLY A 36 55.83 -20.97 8.26
CA GLY A 36 55.56 -19.90 7.29
C GLY A 36 54.49 -20.26 6.26
N ASN A 37 54.38 -21.54 5.88
CA ASN A 37 53.27 -22.03 5.05
C ASN A 37 51.94 -22.00 5.81
N HIS A 38 51.93 -22.50 7.04
CA HIS A 38 50.74 -22.55 7.87
C HIS A 38 50.18 -21.15 8.17
N VAL A 39 51.05 -20.19 8.50
CA VAL A 39 50.65 -18.80 8.73
C VAL A 39 50.01 -18.19 7.48
N ARG A 40 50.58 -18.41 6.29
CA ARG A 40 50.00 -17.92 5.04
C ARG A 40 48.65 -18.56 4.72
N GLU A 41 48.51 -19.85 4.98
CA GLU A 41 47.25 -20.57 4.79
C GLU A 41 46.18 -20.04 5.75
N LEU A 42 46.52 -19.85 7.03
CA LEU A 42 45.62 -19.28 8.03
C LEU A 42 45.10 -17.91 7.60
N TYR A 43 46.00 -17.00 7.18
CA TYR A 43 45.58 -15.69 6.68
C TYR A 43 44.66 -15.79 5.45
N ALA A 44 44.96 -16.68 4.51
CA ALA A 44 44.12 -16.86 3.33
C ALA A 44 42.72 -17.42 3.68
N VAL A 45 42.61 -18.26 4.70
CA VAL A 45 41.33 -18.78 5.20
C VAL A 45 40.56 -17.68 5.94
N THR A 46 41.22 -16.93 6.82
CA THR A 46 40.61 -15.81 7.55
C THR A 46 40.08 -14.74 6.61
N ASP A 47 40.87 -14.30 5.63
CA ASP A 47 40.45 -13.31 4.63
C ASP A 47 39.24 -13.81 3.81
N ARG A 48 39.20 -15.10 3.47
CA ARG A 48 38.03 -15.70 2.80
C ARG A 48 36.79 -15.70 3.70
N ALA A 49 36.94 -15.99 4.99
CA ALA A 49 35.86 -15.98 5.96
C ALA A 49 35.30 -14.57 6.15
N GLU A 50 36.17 -13.57 6.35
CA GLU A 50 35.78 -12.16 6.50
C GLU A 50 35.02 -11.66 5.27
N ARG A 51 35.49 -11.97 4.06
CA ARG A 51 34.78 -11.61 2.82
C ARG A 51 33.42 -12.29 2.69
N ALA A 52 33.31 -13.55 3.13
CA ALA A 52 32.04 -14.27 3.12
C ALA A 52 31.04 -13.69 4.14
N GLU A 53 31.51 -13.29 5.32
CA GLU A 53 30.68 -12.61 6.34
C GLU A 53 30.20 -11.24 5.86
N ALA A 54 31.08 -10.46 5.23
CA ALA A 54 30.72 -9.17 4.63
C ALA A 54 29.63 -9.34 3.55
N THR A 55 29.83 -10.30 2.63
CA THR A 55 28.85 -10.61 1.59
C THR A 55 27.51 -11.05 2.18
N THR A 56 27.54 -11.89 3.22
CA THR A 56 26.33 -12.37 3.90
C THR A 56 25.57 -11.21 4.56
N SER A 57 26.31 -10.27 5.16
CA SER A 57 25.73 -9.08 5.78
C SER A 57 25.08 -8.15 4.74
N GLU A 58 25.74 -7.91 3.60
CA GLU A 58 25.20 -7.12 2.49
C GLU A 58 23.91 -7.75 1.92
N VAL A 59 23.92 -9.06 1.68
CA VAL A 59 22.73 -9.80 1.23
C VAL A 59 21.62 -9.73 2.26
N GLY A 60 21.94 -9.82 3.55
CA GLY A 60 20.98 -9.67 4.65
C GLY A 60 20.29 -8.31 4.63
N VAL A 61 21.03 -7.23 4.40
CA VAL A 61 20.49 -5.87 4.29
C VAL A 61 19.57 -5.75 3.06
N LEU A 62 19.99 -6.24 1.91
CA LEU A 62 19.17 -6.21 0.68
C LEU A 62 17.87 -6.99 0.85
N LEU A 63 17.92 -8.17 1.46
CA LEU A 63 16.75 -8.99 1.72
C LEU A 63 15.78 -8.31 2.69
N ALA A 64 16.30 -7.70 3.76
CA ALA A 64 15.47 -6.95 4.71
C ALA A 64 14.76 -5.77 4.03
N GLY A 65 15.46 -5.04 3.15
CA GLY A 65 14.87 -3.97 2.34
C GLY A 65 13.76 -4.48 1.41
N ALA A 66 14.03 -5.56 0.66
CA ALA A 66 13.05 -6.15 -0.26
C ALA A 66 11.79 -6.65 0.47
N VAL A 67 11.94 -7.25 1.66
CA VAL A 67 10.80 -7.69 2.47
C VAL A 67 9.97 -6.50 2.96
N ALA A 68 10.62 -5.41 3.37
CA ALA A 68 9.93 -4.20 3.80
C ALA A 68 9.14 -3.55 2.64
N GLU A 69 9.74 -3.44 1.45
CA GLU A 69 9.07 -2.92 0.25
C GLU A 69 7.90 -3.80 -0.18
N LEU A 70 8.06 -5.13 -0.16
CA LEU A 70 6.99 -6.07 -0.48
C LEU A 70 5.81 -5.92 0.50
N SER A 71 6.11 -5.80 1.79
CA SER A 71 5.08 -5.61 2.82
C SER A 71 4.30 -4.30 2.61
N ALA A 72 5.01 -3.21 2.32
CA ALA A 72 4.38 -1.91 2.03
C ALA A 72 3.48 -1.99 0.78
N ALA A 73 3.97 -2.62 -0.30
CA ALA A 73 3.19 -2.80 -1.53
C ALA A 73 1.93 -3.67 -1.29
N GLN A 74 2.04 -4.72 -0.49
CA GLN A 74 0.89 -5.56 -0.12
C GLN A 74 -0.15 -4.78 0.69
N GLN A 75 0.28 -3.94 1.63
CA GLN A 75 -0.63 -3.08 2.40
C GLN A 75 -1.35 -2.08 1.48
N GLU A 76 -0.62 -1.46 0.55
CA GLU A 76 -1.20 -0.54 -0.42
C GLU A 76 -2.25 -1.22 -1.31
N LEU A 77 -1.96 -2.44 -1.79
CA LEU A 77 -2.91 -3.24 -2.56
C LEU A 77 -4.18 -3.56 -1.76
N LEU A 78 -4.06 -3.94 -0.49
CA LEU A 78 -5.22 -4.20 0.37
C LEU A 78 -6.09 -2.95 0.54
N LEU A 79 -5.48 -1.78 0.76
CA LEU A 79 -6.21 -0.52 0.87
C LEU A 79 -6.93 -0.17 -0.44
N LYS A 80 -6.26 -0.36 -1.58
CA LYS A 80 -6.85 -0.15 -2.90
C LYS A 80 -8.01 -1.10 -3.18
N ASP A 81 -7.89 -2.38 -2.81
CA ASP A 81 -8.96 -3.36 -2.99
C ASP A 81 -10.21 -3.03 -2.15
N ILE A 82 -10.01 -2.55 -0.92
CA ILE A 82 -11.11 -2.07 -0.06
C ILE A 82 -11.83 -0.89 -0.72
N GLU A 83 -11.08 0.10 -1.22
CA GLU A 83 -11.68 1.27 -1.85
C GLU A 83 -12.38 0.91 -3.17
N ILE A 84 -11.80 0.02 -3.99
CA ILE A 84 -12.44 -0.47 -5.22
C ILE A 84 -13.76 -1.16 -4.89
N ARG A 85 -13.81 -1.98 -3.82
CA ARG A 85 -15.05 -2.63 -3.39
C ARG A 85 -16.09 -1.61 -2.98
N ARG A 86 -15.72 -0.63 -2.16
CA ARG A 86 -16.60 0.46 -1.74
C ARG A 86 -17.14 1.25 -2.94
N LEU A 87 -16.27 1.60 -3.90
CA LEU A 87 -16.69 2.33 -5.11
C LEU A 87 -17.64 1.49 -5.97
N ARG A 88 -17.43 0.17 -6.06
CA ARG A 88 -18.37 -0.74 -6.73
C ARG A 88 -19.72 -0.78 -6.03
N GLU A 89 -19.76 -0.88 -4.71
CA GLU A 89 -21.02 -0.85 -3.94
C GLU A 89 -21.78 0.47 -4.18
N VAL A 90 -21.08 1.61 -4.21
CA VAL A 90 -21.69 2.91 -4.53
C VAL A 90 -22.28 2.91 -5.93
N LEU A 91 -21.56 2.39 -6.93
CA LEU A 91 -22.05 2.31 -8.31
C LEU A 91 -23.23 1.33 -8.46
N GLU A 92 -23.13 0.14 -7.88
CA GLU A 92 -24.14 -0.92 -7.91
C GLU A 92 -25.43 -0.55 -7.17
N SER A 93 -25.33 0.27 -6.13
CA SER A 93 -26.50 0.78 -5.42
C SER A 93 -27.45 1.61 -6.31
N GLY A 94 -27.04 1.96 -7.54
CA GLY A 94 -27.82 2.77 -8.47
C GLY A 94 -28.17 4.16 -7.93
N ALA A 95 -27.58 4.55 -6.79
CA ALA A 95 -28.08 5.61 -5.91
C ALA A 95 -27.97 7.02 -6.50
N LEU A 96 -27.42 7.18 -7.69
CA LEU A 96 -27.34 8.46 -8.36
C LEU A 96 -28.27 8.53 -9.57
N VAL A 97 -28.29 7.54 -10.47
CA VAL A 97 -28.90 7.67 -11.81
C VAL A 97 -30.45 7.69 -11.80
N GLU A 98 -31.10 7.26 -10.73
CA GLU A 98 -32.58 7.28 -10.61
C GLU A 98 -33.10 8.07 -9.40
N ARG A 99 -32.22 8.69 -8.61
CA ARG A 99 -32.66 9.52 -7.48
C ARG A 99 -33.28 10.81 -7.97
N THR A 100 -34.61 10.88 -7.83
CA THR A 100 -35.35 12.12 -7.99
C THR A 100 -35.39 12.84 -6.65
N LEU A 101 -34.75 14.00 -6.55
CA LEU A 101 -34.92 14.90 -5.41
C LEU A 101 -36.17 15.75 -5.62
N THR A 102 -36.88 16.00 -4.53
CA THR A 102 -38.06 16.85 -4.56
C THR A 102 -37.77 18.13 -3.80
N VAL A 103 -37.95 19.29 -4.44
CA VAL A 103 -37.73 20.60 -3.82
C VAL A 103 -39.08 21.29 -3.64
N LEU A 104 -39.38 21.64 -2.39
CA LEU A 104 -40.49 22.53 -2.06
C LEU A 104 -40.04 23.97 -2.28
N MET A 105 -40.85 24.74 -2.99
CA MET A 105 -40.60 26.15 -3.27
C MET A 105 -41.75 27.01 -2.75
N HIS A 106 -41.43 28.16 -2.18
CA HIS A 106 -42.38 29.17 -1.73
C HIS A 106 -42.20 30.43 -2.58
N TYR A 107 -43.22 30.83 -3.34
CA TYR A 107 -43.14 31.91 -4.34
C TYR A 107 -41.94 31.82 -5.31
N GLY A 108 -41.51 30.60 -5.65
CA GLY A 108 -40.39 30.35 -6.55
C GLY A 108 -39.01 30.28 -5.91
N GLU A 109 -38.90 30.56 -4.60
CA GLU A 109 -37.66 30.38 -3.87
C GLU A 109 -37.58 28.97 -3.27
N PRO A 110 -36.43 28.27 -3.37
CA PRO A 110 -36.24 26.98 -2.72
C PRO A 110 -36.40 27.11 -1.21
N HIS A 111 -37.28 26.29 -0.63
CA HIS A 111 -37.53 26.26 0.80
C HIS A 111 -36.85 25.06 1.46
N THR A 112 -37.17 23.84 1.01
CA THR A 112 -36.64 22.59 1.59
C THR A 112 -36.47 21.52 0.51
N VAL A 113 -35.48 20.62 0.71
CA VAL A 113 -35.18 19.49 -0.19
C VAL A 113 -35.54 18.18 0.49
N TYR A 114 -36.23 17.31 -0.23
CA TYR A 114 -36.70 16.01 0.24
C TYR A 114 -36.22 14.88 -0.69
N ALA A 115 -36.08 13.69 -0.10
CA ALA A 115 -35.71 12.49 -0.83
C ALA A 115 -36.85 11.95 -1.71
N THR A 116 -38.10 12.21 -1.33
CA THR A 116 -39.30 11.75 -2.04
C THR A 116 -40.34 12.87 -2.16
N ARG A 117 -41.32 12.68 -3.06
CA ARG A 117 -42.44 13.60 -3.21
C ARG A 117 -43.37 13.53 -2.00
N GLU A 118 -43.54 12.34 -1.45
CA GLU A 118 -44.40 12.04 -0.31
C GLU A 118 -43.92 12.74 0.96
N ASP A 119 -42.60 12.77 1.20
CA ASP A 119 -42.01 13.49 2.33
C ASP A 119 -42.22 15.00 2.22
N ALA A 120 -42.05 15.55 1.02
CA ALA A 120 -42.33 16.96 0.75
C ALA A 120 -43.81 17.28 1.01
N LEU A 121 -44.73 16.41 0.58
CA LEU A 121 -46.16 16.56 0.82
C LEU A 121 -46.51 16.49 2.31
N ALA A 122 -45.92 15.57 3.05
CA ALA A 122 -46.14 15.45 4.49
C ALA A 122 -45.70 16.72 5.24
N ASP A 123 -44.55 17.31 4.86
CA ASP A 123 -44.04 18.51 5.52
C ASP A 123 -44.83 19.78 5.15
N THR A 124 -45.36 19.89 3.92
CA THR A 124 -46.18 21.04 3.52
C THR A 124 -47.46 21.21 4.36
N ALA A 125 -48.03 20.12 4.87
CA ALA A 125 -49.17 20.17 5.79
C ALA A 125 -48.82 20.88 7.11
N THR A 126 -47.54 20.84 7.50
CA THR A 126 -46.99 21.52 8.69
C THR A 126 -46.89 23.04 8.50
N HIS A 127 -46.87 23.54 7.26
CA HIS A 127 -46.71 24.96 6.92
C HIS A 127 -48.04 25.71 6.71
N GLY A 128 -49.15 25.17 7.22
CA GLY A 128 -50.43 25.87 7.32
C GLY A 128 -51.30 25.84 6.05
N VAL A 129 -51.03 24.94 5.10
CA VAL A 129 -51.88 24.76 3.91
C VAL A 129 -53.03 23.78 4.20
N PRO A 130 -54.29 24.12 3.83
CA PRO A 130 -55.42 23.23 4.07
C PRO A 130 -55.24 21.87 3.39
N ALA A 131 -55.49 20.79 4.15
CA ALA A 131 -55.52 19.43 3.62
C ALA A 131 -56.51 19.34 2.44
N GLY A 132 -56.04 18.90 1.28
CA GLY A 132 -56.84 18.81 0.05
C GLY A 132 -56.63 19.93 -0.98
N THR A 133 -55.73 20.89 -0.73
CA THR A 133 -55.33 21.87 -1.76
C THR A 133 -54.60 21.15 -2.90
N ALA A 134 -55.09 21.29 -4.14
CA ALA A 134 -54.47 20.68 -5.31
C ALA A 134 -53.13 21.36 -5.64
N TRP A 135 -52.02 20.72 -5.27
CA TRP A 135 -50.69 21.22 -5.55
C TRP A 135 -50.38 21.10 -7.05
N VAL A 136 -50.12 22.24 -7.67
CA VAL A 136 -49.74 22.29 -9.09
C VAL A 136 -48.26 21.92 -9.17
N PRO A 137 -47.85 20.98 -10.05
CA PRO A 137 -46.45 20.82 -10.41
C PRO A 137 -45.86 22.18 -10.75
N ALA A 138 -44.59 22.43 -10.42
CA ALA A 138 -43.92 23.60 -10.96
C ALA A 138 -43.97 23.53 -12.50
N GLY A 139 -44.94 24.22 -13.11
CA GLY A 139 -45.24 24.21 -14.53
C GLY A 139 -44.84 25.54 -15.17
N GLU A 140 -45.55 25.92 -16.23
CA GLU A 140 -45.27 27.13 -17.03
C GLU A 140 -45.78 28.44 -16.38
N ARG A 141 -46.53 28.34 -15.26
CA ARG A 141 -47.02 29.54 -14.57
C ARG A 141 -45.87 30.29 -13.89
N PRO A 142 -45.91 31.63 -13.83
CA PRO A 142 -44.92 32.41 -13.11
C PRO A 142 -44.80 31.95 -11.66
N ALA A 143 -43.57 31.79 -11.16
CA ALA A 143 -43.32 31.26 -9.83
C ALA A 143 -43.93 32.13 -8.70
N SER A 144 -44.11 33.43 -8.97
CA SER A 144 -44.81 34.38 -8.09
C SER A 144 -46.32 34.13 -7.98
N ALA A 145 -46.92 33.40 -8.93
CA ALA A 145 -48.34 33.08 -8.95
C ALA A 145 -48.68 31.80 -8.17
N SER A 146 -47.67 31.11 -7.63
CA SER A 146 -47.85 29.88 -6.83
C SER A 146 -47.19 30.07 -5.47
N THR A 147 -48.01 30.25 -4.43
CA THR A 147 -47.52 30.41 -3.05
C THR A 147 -46.63 29.24 -2.67
N TRP A 148 -47.01 28.01 -3.04
CA TRP A 148 -46.22 26.81 -2.81
C TRP A 148 -46.26 25.90 -4.01
N CYS A 149 -45.11 25.37 -4.44
CA CYS A 149 -45.03 24.39 -5.52
C CYS A 149 -43.87 23.42 -5.31
N VAL A 150 -43.98 22.26 -5.96
CA VAL A 150 -43.00 21.20 -5.86
C VAL A 150 -42.35 20.98 -7.21
N ALA A 151 -41.02 20.97 -7.23
CA ALA A 151 -40.22 20.66 -8.41
C ALA A 151 -39.44 19.36 -8.20
N ALA A 152 -39.51 18.47 -9.19
CA ALA A 152 -38.69 17.27 -9.24
C ALA A 152 -37.36 17.58 -9.92
N PHE A 153 -36.27 17.02 -9.38
CA PHE A 153 -34.93 17.12 -9.93
C PHE A 153 -34.35 15.73 -10.08
N ILE A 154 -33.83 15.40 -11.26
CA ILE A 154 -33.18 14.13 -11.55
C ILE A 154 -31.68 14.33 -11.64
N TYR A 155 -30.92 13.38 -11.13
CA TYR A 155 -29.47 13.37 -11.34
C TYR A 155 -29.18 13.20 -12.83
N ASP A 156 -28.28 14.01 -13.34
CA ASP A 156 -27.78 13.97 -14.69
C ASP A 156 -26.28 13.70 -14.63
N ALA A 157 -25.92 12.50 -15.09
CA ALA A 157 -24.55 12.02 -15.08
C ALA A 157 -23.62 12.84 -15.98
N ASP A 158 -24.15 13.45 -17.04
CA ASP A 158 -23.36 14.21 -18.01
C ASP A 158 -22.86 15.54 -17.42
N CYS A 159 -23.67 16.18 -16.59
CA CYS A 159 -23.29 17.41 -15.87
C CYS A 159 -22.81 17.17 -14.43
N LYS A 160 -22.77 15.91 -13.97
CA LYS A 160 -22.43 15.52 -12.58
C LYS A 160 -23.27 16.28 -11.54
N GLY A 161 -24.53 16.56 -11.86
CA GLY A 161 -25.39 17.44 -11.06
C GLY A 161 -26.86 17.03 -11.16
N TYR A 162 -27.74 17.87 -10.62
CA TYR A 162 -29.19 17.66 -10.71
C TYR A 162 -29.80 18.65 -11.68
N ARG A 163 -30.67 18.17 -12.57
CA ARG A 163 -31.48 19.01 -13.47
C ARG A 163 -32.96 18.88 -13.14
N ARG A 164 -33.70 19.97 -13.30
CA ARG A 164 -35.16 19.97 -13.08
C ARG A 164 -35.82 19.05 -14.10
N ALA A 165 -36.62 18.10 -13.62
CA ALA A 165 -37.51 17.30 -14.45
C ALA A 165 -38.77 18.13 -14.74
N LEU A 166 -39.00 18.48 -16.01
CA LEU A 166 -40.26 19.04 -16.48
C LEU A 166 -41.24 17.88 -16.64
N MET A 167 -42.13 17.71 -15.65
CA MET A 167 -43.22 16.74 -15.76
C MET A 167 -44.31 17.34 -16.67
N PRO A 168 -44.66 16.70 -17.79
CA PRO A 168 -45.77 17.16 -18.62
C PRO A 168 -47.06 17.11 -17.81
N SER A 169 -47.88 18.16 -17.89
CA SER A 169 -49.21 18.14 -17.28
C SER A 169 -50.02 17.01 -17.92
N PRO A 170 -50.71 16.15 -17.14
CA PRO A 170 -51.62 15.17 -17.72
C PRO A 170 -52.68 15.92 -18.54
N GLU A 171 -52.86 15.54 -19.80
CA GLU A 171 -53.97 16.04 -20.62
C GLU A 171 -55.30 15.66 -19.93
N PRO A 172 -56.27 16.57 -19.82
CA PRO A 172 -57.57 16.21 -19.32
C PRO A 172 -58.18 15.20 -20.29
N VAL A 173 -58.49 14.00 -19.81
CA VAL A 173 -59.27 13.01 -20.55
C VAL A 173 -60.65 13.61 -20.77
N GLY A 174 -60.84 14.25 -21.92
CA GLY A 174 -62.11 14.81 -22.34
C GLY A 174 -63.11 13.70 -22.62
N GLY A 175 -64.27 13.77 -22.00
CA GLY A 175 -65.47 13.06 -22.46
C GLY A 175 -66.25 12.36 -21.36
N ALA A 176 -67.12 13.12 -20.68
CA ALA A 176 -68.42 12.59 -20.28
C ALA A 176 -69.47 13.29 -21.17
N ALA A 177 -70.22 12.49 -21.92
CA ALA A 177 -71.56 12.80 -22.40
C ALA A 177 -72.41 11.54 -22.24
#